data_AF-D1JFN4-F1
#
_entry.id   AF-D1JFN4-F1
#
_cell.length_a   1.000
_cell.length_b   1.000
_cell.length_c   1.000
_cell.angle_alpha   90.00
_cell.angle_beta   90.00
_cell.angle_gamma   90.00
#
_symmetry.space_group_name_H-M   'P 1'
#
loop_
_entity.id
_entity.type
_entity.pdbx_description
1 polymer ?
#
loop_
_entity_poly.entity_id
_entity_poly.type
_entity_poly.pdbx_seq_one_letter_code
_entity_poly.pdbx_strand_id
1 'polypeptide(L)' 'MSISQLMESHSNHDKVLAFITSQIPPDILETDLVLDACRADFALTGLKVSSTLRLHRLMTVTTSLIRCELGELYRKLYKE' A
#
# COMPACT_ATOMS: atom_id res chain seq x y z
N MET A 1 17.57 38.40 3.12
CA MET A 1 16.92 37.23 3.75
C MET A 1 15.43 37.43 3.62
N SER A 2 14.80 36.74 2.66
CA SER A 2 13.39 36.97 2.33
C SER A 2 12.48 36.10 3.18
N ILE A 3 11.39 36.70 3.67
CA ILE A 3 10.31 36.08 4.48
C ILE A 3 9.68 34.86 3.78
N SER A 4 9.88 34.73 2.46
CA SER A 4 9.45 33.58 1.65
C SER A 4 10.05 32.22 2.06
N GLN A 5 11.13 32.17 2.84
CA GLN A 5 11.64 30.91 3.41
C GLN A 5 10.97 30.51 4.73
N LEU A 6 10.17 31.39 5.36
CA LEU A 6 9.46 31.09 6.61
C LEU A 6 8.10 30.41 6.39
N MET A 7 7.66 30.30 5.13
CA MET A 7 6.49 29.51 4.71
C MET A 7 6.96 28.22 4.03
N GLU A 8 7.83 27.44 4.68
CA GLU A 8 7.82 26.00 4.41
C GLU A 8 6.41 25.52 4.73
N SER A 9 5.64 25.30 3.67
CA SER A 9 4.33 24.71 3.70
C SER A 9 4.44 23.40 4.49
N HIS A 10 3.99 23.40 5.75
CA HIS A 10 3.72 22.18 6.51
C HIS A 10 2.51 21.49 5.87
N SER A 11 2.67 21.06 4.62
CA SER A 11 1.73 20.17 3.98
C SER A 11 1.90 18.82 4.67
N ASN A 12 1.02 18.54 5.62
CA ASN A 12 0.87 17.20 6.19
C ASN A 12 0.48 16.26 5.04
N HIS A 13 1.50 15.68 4.40
CA HIS A 13 1.37 14.67 3.38
C HIS A 13 1.04 13.34 4.05
N ASP A 14 -0.08 13.30 4.75
CA ASP A 14 -0.56 12.09 5.38
C ASP A 14 -1.15 11.16 4.32
N LYS A 15 -0.76 9.90 4.37
CA LYS A 15 -1.25 8.83 3.50
C LYS A 15 -1.82 7.73 4.37
N VAL A 16 -2.96 7.18 3.95
CA VAL A 16 -3.51 5.97 4.55
C VAL A 16 -2.86 4.77 3.88
N LEU A 17 -2.25 3.90 4.67
CA LEU A 17 -1.65 2.65 4.22
C LEU A 17 -2.42 1.46 4.79
N ALA A 18 -2.53 0.40 3.98
CA ALA A 18 -2.95 -0.92 4.44
C ALA A 18 -1.73 -1.81 4.68
N PHE A 19 -1.82 -2.74 5.63
CA PHE A 19 -0.76 -3.71 5.86
C PHE A 19 -0.79 -4.83 4.80
N ILE A 20 0.39 -5.34 4.47
CA ILE A 20 0.56 -6.52 3.59
C ILE A 20 1.43 -7.56 4.29
N THR A 21 1.16 -8.84 4.03
CA THR A 21 1.96 -9.97 4.52
C THR A 21 2.16 -11.02 3.43
N SER A 22 3.34 -11.63 3.35
CA SER A 22 3.58 -12.78 2.46
C SER A 22 3.13 -14.12 3.06
N GLN A 23 2.62 -14.11 4.29
CA GLN A 23 1.99 -15.27 4.91
C GLN A 23 0.50 -15.21 4.65
N ILE A 24 -0.04 -16.22 3.97
CA ILE A 24 -1.50 -16.36 3.78
C ILE A 24 -2.08 -16.85 5.12
N PRO A 25 -2.89 -16.02 5.81
CA PRO A 25 -3.50 -16.44 7.07
C PRO A 25 -4.50 -17.58 6.81
N PRO A 26 -4.63 -18.54 7.74
CA PRO A 26 -5.59 -19.64 7.61
C PRO A 26 -7.04 -19.15 7.69
N ASP A 27 -7.27 -18.02 8.36
CA ASP A 27 -8.57 -17.39 8.51
C ASP A 27 -8.57 -16.08 7.72
N ILE A 28 -9.11 -16.14 6.50
CA ILE A 28 -9.19 -15.00 5.59
C ILE A 28 -10.48 -14.24 5.88
N LEU A 29 -10.35 -12.96 6.25
CA LEU A 29 -11.49 -12.08 6.48
C LEU A 29 -12.06 -11.55 5.15
N GLU A 30 -13.31 -11.09 5.15
CA GLU A 30 -13.93 -10.45 3.97
C GLU A 30 -13.16 -9.20 3.49
N THR A 31 -12.42 -8.56 4.41
CA THR A 31 -11.57 -7.41 4.12
C THR A 31 -10.16 -7.79 3.65
N ASP A 32 -9.81 -9.07 3.72
CA ASP A 32 -8.49 -9.55 3.34
C ASP A 32 -8.46 -9.86 1.85
N LEU A 33 -7.32 -9.56 1.25
CA LEU A 33 -7.18 -9.47 -0.18
C LEU A 33 -6.00 -10.30 -0.64
N VAL A 34 -6.28 -11.46 -1.24
CA VAL A 34 -5.21 -12.36 -1.69
C VAL A 34 -4.66 -11.90 -3.03
N LEU A 35 -3.36 -11.59 -3.05
CA LEU A 35 -2.54 -11.34 -4.21
C LEU A 35 -1.85 -12.65 -4.57
N ASP A 36 -2.42 -13.36 -5.54
CA ASP A 36 -1.89 -14.64 -6.00
C ASP A 36 -0.82 -14.45 -7.08
N ALA A 37 0.38 -14.98 -6.84
CA ALA A 37 1.52 -14.93 -7.75
C ALA A 37 1.28 -15.62 -9.09
N CYS A 38 0.29 -16.50 -9.19
CA CYS A 38 -0.09 -17.15 -10.45
C CYS A 38 -0.89 -16.24 -11.39
N ARG A 39 -1.36 -15.07 -10.93
CA ARG A 39 -2.13 -14.15 -11.77
C ARG A 39 -1.22 -13.32 -12.68
N ALA A 40 -1.64 -13.09 -13.92
CA ALA A 40 -0.85 -12.37 -14.92
C ALA A 40 -0.55 -10.91 -14.52
N ASP A 41 -1.44 -10.28 -13.76
CA ASP A 41 -1.28 -8.92 -13.25
C ASP A 41 -0.43 -8.83 -11.97
N PHE A 42 -0.07 -9.96 -11.37
CA PHE A 42 0.74 -9.98 -10.15
C PHE A 42 2.12 -9.36 -10.37
N ALA A 43 2.71 -9.52 -11.55
CA ALA A 43 4.00 -8.94 -11.90
C ALA A 43 4.04 -7.40 -11.76
N LEU A 44 2.90 -6.72 -11.90
CA LEU A 44 2.80 -5.27 -11.74
C LEU A 44 2.93 -4.82 -10.28
N THR A 45 2.60 -5.69 -9.33
CA THR A 45 2.66 -5.39 -7.89
C THR A 45 4.10 -5.23 -7.37
N GLY A 46 5.09 -5.76 -8.11
CA GLY A 46 6.49 -5.81 -7.72
C GLY A 46 6.79 -6.78 -6.55
N LEU A 47 5.77 -7.50 -6.06
CA LEU A 47 5.95 -8.54 -5.05
C LEU A 47 6.58 -9.79 -5.67
N LYS A 48 7.31 -10.56 -4.85
CA LYS A 48 8.00 -11.78 -5.31
C LYS A 48 7.17 -13.05 -5.13
N VAL A 49 6.24 -13.04 -4.19
CA VAL A 49 5.48 -14.22 -3.74
C VAL A 49 4.06 -13.84 -3.37
N SER A 50 3.14 -14.81 -3.44
CA SER A 50 1.75 -14.61 -3.05
C SER A 50 1.65 -13.96 -1.68
N SER A 51 0.82 -12.94 -1.57
CA SER A 51 0.74 -12.09 -0.38
C SER A 51 -0.71 -11.71 -0.10
N THR A 52 -1.03 -11.33 1.13
CA THR A 52 -2.36 -10.92 1.56
C THR A 52 -2.32 -9.47 2.00
N LEU A 53 -3.14 -8.63 1.39
CA LEU A 53 -3.45 -7.28 1.86
C LEU A 53 -4.48 -7.38 2.98
N ARG A 54 -4.30 -6.65 4.07
CA ARG A 54 -5.18 -6.66 5.23
C ARG A 54 -5.85 -5.30 5.37
N LEU A 55 -6.99 -5.10 4.71
CA LEU A 55 -7.69 -3.81 4.71
C LEU A 55 -8.31 -3.46 6.07
N HIS A 56 -8.49 -4.44 6.95
CA HIS A 56 -8.88 -4.20 8.35
C HIS A 56 -7.74 -3.57 9.18
N ARG A 57 -6.50 -3.56 8.68
CA ARG A 57 -5.36 -2.90 9.30
C ARG A 57 -4.96 -1.72 8.45
N LEU A 58 -5.45 -0.55 8.82
CA LEU A 58 -5.09 0.72 8.21
C LEU A 58 -4.33 1.58 9.20
N MET A 59 -3.38 2.36 8.69
CA MET A 59 -2.72 3.41 9.48
C MET A 59 -2.51 4.65 8.65
N THR A 60 -2.48 5.80 9.31
CA THR A 60 -2.10 7.07 8.69
C THR A 60 -0.63 7.31 9.00
N VAL A 61 0.16 7.54 7.96
CA VAL A 61 1.58 7.86 8.09
C VAL A 61 1.92 9.09 7.27
N THR A 62 2.96 9.82 7.68
CA THR A 62 3.55 10.88 6.87
C THR A 62 4.30 10.26 5.68
N THR A 63 4.24 10.89 4.50
CA THR A 63 4.98 10.43 3.31
C THR A 63 6.49 10.31 3.53
N SER A 64 7.04 11.05 4.50
CA SER A 64 8.46 10.96 4.88
C SER A 64 8.89 9.57 5.34
N LEU A 65 7.96 8.71 5.77
CA LEU A 65 8.24 7.32 6.15
C LEU A 65 8.30 6.36 4.94
N ILE A 66 7.84 6.78 3.76
CA ILE A 66 7.84 5.97 2.53
C ILE A 66 9.20 6.13 1.85
N ARG A 67 9.95 5.03 1.75
CA ARG A 67 11.31 5.03 1.17
C ARG A 67 11.35 4.69 -0.31
N CYS A 68 10.49 3.78 -0.74
CA CYS A 68 10.44 3.32 -2.12
C CYS A 68 9.03 2.85 -2.47
N GLU A 69 8.75 2.88 -3.76
CA GLU A 69 7.59 2.24 -4.37
C GLU A 69 8.04 0.88 -4.92
N LEU A 70 7.26 -0.16 -4.63
CA LEU A 70 7.56 -1.52 -5.11
C LEU A 70 6.96 -1.79 -6.49
N GLY A 71 5.78 -1.24 -6.75
CA GLY A 71 4.98 -1.46 -7.94
C GLY A 71 3.55 -0.96 -7.71
N GLU A 72 2.66 -1.31 -8.63
CA GLU A 72 1.29 -0.82 -8.64
C GLU A 72 0.29 -1.98 -8.54
N LEU A 73 -0.79 -1.75 -7.80
CA LEU A 73 -1.91 -2.70 -7.74
C LEU A 73 -2.88 -2.42 -8.89
N TYR A 74 -3.07 -3.40 -9.79
CA TYR A 74 -3.98 -3.23 -10.92
C TYR A 74 -5.44 -3.11 -10.45
N ARG A 75 -6.11 -2.01 -10.80
CA ARG A 75 -7.47 -1.65 -10.34
C ARG A 75 -8.54 -2.72 -10.63
N LYS A 76 -8.34 -3.57 -11.64
CA LYS A 76 -9.32 -4.57 -12.07
C LYS A 76 -9.27 -5.87 -11.26
N LEU A 77 -8.40 -5.95 -10.25
CA LEU A 77 -8.19 -7.13 -9.42
C LEU A 77 -9.39 -7.44 -8.51
N TYR A 78 -10.27 -6.46 -8.27
CA TYR A 78 -11.45 -6.57 -7.41
C TYR A 78 -12.68 -5.95 -8.07
N LYS A 79 -13.44 -6.79 -8.78
CA LYS A 79 -14.84 -6.53 -9.10
C LYS A 79 -15.68 -7.58 -8.37
N GLU A 80 -16.72 -7.06 -7.75
CA GLU A 80 -17.92 -7.65 -7.12
C GLU A 80 -18.15 -9.15 -7.34
#